data_AF-A0A6P0TW82-F1
#
_entry.id   AF-A0A6P0TW82-F1
#
_cell.length_a   1.000
_cell.length_b   1.000
_cell.length_c   1.000
_cell.angle_alpha   90.00
_cell.angle_beta   90.00
_cell.angle_gamma   90.00
#
_symmetry.space_group_name_H-M   'P 1'
#
loop_
_entity.id
_entity.type
_entity.pdbx_description
1 polymer ?
#
loop_
_entity_poly.entity_id
_entity_poly.type
_entity_poly.pdbx_seq_one_letter_code
_entity_poly.pdbx_strand_id
1 'polypeptide(L)'
;MHKRFVNHCTIDINLIPDGPILIKSGRQGADPTKPDMEFVETYYQGKRSIYLPGSSLKGAIRAHAERIVRTVGREKPNNNNPKIPWANNPLEDKYEYLKDSNGKDLPPPEIYRKSSFTDQMFGNTSIASRIRIEDAYPTEIQPLKIEERNGVAIDRVFGSVAVGPFNYQVCTSGEFNTKIHLKNFTLAQLGLIGLVLRDLNEGWFGIGFAKSRGLGTVQVKYNSAVVKYPACEVEENQIFTIGDRQQWLNTSLLGVGEFLSENEANNYGFPKPDIKETPVGAKPMNLGFGVELTWKGDVQVQDLFMRSVESWSQLLRGGKAA
;
A
#
# COMPACT_ATOMS: atom_id res chain seq x y z
N MET A 1 -11.20 4.40 -18.70
CA MET A 1 -10.12 4.43 -17.68
C MET A 1 -9.47 3.06 -17.38
N HIS A 2 -10.15 2.02 -16.87
CA HIS A 2 -9.47 0.76 -16.43
C HIS A 2 -8.62 0.02 -17.49
N LYS A 3 -8.86 0.28 -18.78
CA LYS A 3 -8.08 -0.27 -19.90
C LYS A 3 -6.83 0.55 -20.26
N ARG A 4 -6.65 1.74 -19.66
CA ARG A 4 -5.51 2.63 -19.84
C ARG A 4 -4.60 2.58 -18.62
N PHE A 5 -3.31 2.81 -18.83
CA PHE A 5 -2.31 2.87 -17.78
C PHE A 5 -1.65 4.25 -17.83
N VAL A 6 -2.19 5.19 -17.05
CA VAL A 6 -1.88 6.63 -17.20
C VAL A 6 -0.84 7.13 -16.21
N ASN A 7 -0.81 6.55 -15.01
CA ASN A 7 0.27 6.80 -14.05
C ASN A 7 0.63 5.54 -13.26
N HIS A 8 1.87 5.52 -12.78
CA HIS A 8 2.41 4.43 -11.98
C HIS A 8 3.38 4.97 -10.94
N CYS A 9 3.31 4.48 -9.70
CA CYS A 9 4.28 4.80 -8.65
C CYS A 9 4.91 3.50 -8.16
N THR A 10 6.24 3.46 -8.07
CA THR A 10 6.98 2.39 -7.39
C THR A 10 7.74 3.00 -6.23
N ILE A 11 7.48 2.50 -5.02
CA ILE A 11 8.16 2.89 -3.79
C ILE A 11 9.04 1.72 -3.36
N ASP A 12 10.35 1.94 -3.36
CA ASP A 12 11.38 0.97 -3.01
C ASP A 12 11.80 1.20 -1.55
N ILE A 13 11.57 0.20 -0.69
CA ILE A 13 11.78 0.29 0.75
C ILE A 13 12.53 -0.92 1.28
N ASN A 14 13.23 -0.70 2.39
CA ASN A 14 13.76 -1.75 3.24
C ASN A 14 13.01 -1.77 4.58
N LEU A 15 12.60 -2.97 4.99
CA LEU A 15 12.00 -3.24 6.29
C LEU A 15 13.06 -3.83 7.21
N ILE A 16 13.34 -3.17 8.32
CA ILE A 16 14.37 -3.57 9.29
C ILE A 16 13.64 -3.95 10.59
N PRO A 17 13.79 -5.19 11.12
CA PRO A 17 13.21 -5.56 12.40
C PRO A 17 13.64 -4.59 13.51
N ASP A 18 12.68 -3.98 14.19
CA ASP A 18 12.86 -3.13 15.37
C ASP A 18 12.22 -3.79 16.59
N GLY A 19 12.53 -5.08 16.72
CA GLY A 19 11.83 -6.05 17.54
C GLY A 19 11.73 -7.38 16.81
N PRO A 20 11.40 -8.47 17.53
CA PRO A 20 11.30 -9.78 16.92
C PRO A 20 10.12 -9.82 15.95
N ILE A 21 10.32 -10.32 14.74
CA ILE A 21 9.24 -10.52 13.75
C ILE A 21 9.04 -12.00 13.47
N LEU A 22 7.81 -12.39 13.13
CA LEU A 22 7.47 -13.71 12.60
C LEU A 22 6.30 -13.59 11.63
N ILE A 23 6.47 -14.04 10.39
CA ILE A 23 5.36 -14.29 9.47
C ILE A 23 5.26 -15.80 9.28
N LYS A 24 4.21 -16.38 9.86
CA LYS A 24 4.05 -17.84 9.91
C LYS A 24 3.82 -18.44 8.53
N SER A 25 4.44 -19.58 8.27
CA SER A 25 3.95 -20.52 7.27
C SER A 25 2.59 -21.07 7.72
N GLY A 26 1.62 -21.15 6.79
CA GLY A 26 0.27 -21.63 7.09
C GLY A 26 0.16 -23.15 7.32
N ARG A 27 1.30 -23.85 7.43
CA ARG A 27 1.39 -25.30 7.62
C ARG A 27 2.41 -25.56 8.73
N GLN A 28 2.09 -26.45 9.66
CA GLN A 28 3.15 -27.09 10.47
C GLN A 28 4.06 -27.86 9.51
N GLY A 29 5.38 -27.63 9.62
CA GLY A 29 6.37 -28.38 8.85
C GLY A 29 6.26 -29.88 9.15
N ALA A 30 6.58 -30.72 8.17
CA ALA A 30 6.61 -32.18 8.36
C ALA A 30 7.86 -32.65 9.12
N ASP A 31 8.82 -31.75 9.38
CA ASP A 31 10.06 -32.02 10.08
C ASP A 31 9.85 -31.81 11.59
N PRO A 32 9.97 -32.86 12.43
CA PRO A 32 9.73 -32.76 13.86
C PRO A 32 10.85 -32.04 14.63
N THR A 33 11.97 -31.71 13.98
CA THR A 33 13.09 -30.96 14.60
C THR A 33 12.91 -29.44 14.51
N LYS A 34 11.90 -29.01 13.76
CA LYS A 34 11.59 -27.62 13.47
C LYS A 34 10.52 -27.09 14.43
N PRO A 35 10.55 -25.80 14.82
CA PRO A 35 9.55 -25.23 15.73
C PRO A 35 8.12 -25.32 15.20
N ASP A 36 7.15 -25.33 16.11
CA ASP A 36 5.71 -25.42 15.78
C ASP A 36 5.25 -24.29 14.85
N MET A 37 5.89 -23.12 14.97
CA MET A 37 5.59 -21.92 14.20
C MET A 37 6.85 -21.35 13.57
N GLU A 38 6.98 -21.53 12.26
CA GLU A 38 8.16 -21.13 11.50
C GLU A 38 7.87 -20.03 10.49
N PHE A 39 8.94 -19.42 9.98
CA PHE A 39 8.86 -18.58 8.80
C PHE A 39 8.47 -19.36 7.54
N VAL A 40 8.00 -18.63 6.54
CA VAL A 40 7.98 -19.15 5.17
C VAL A 40 9.42 -19.17 4.63
N GLU A 41 9.93 -20.38 4.35
CA GLU A 41 11.23 -20.57 3.71
C GLU A 41 11.12 -20.56 2.19
N THR A 42 12.16 -20.05 1.54
CA THR A 42 12.32 -20.03 0.08
C THR A 42 13.78 -20.22 -0.30
N TYR A 43 14.05 -20.45 -1.59
CA TYR A 43 15.40 -20.45 -2.14
C TYR A 43 15.64 -19.10 -2.81
N TYR A 44 16.56 -18.31 -2.28
CA TYR A 44 16.88 -16.97 -2.77
C TYR A 44 18.39 -16.84 -2.94
N GLN A 45 18.82 -16.35 -4.11
CA GLN A 45 20.25 -16.19 -4.47
C GLN A 45 21.11 -17.44 -4.17
N GLY A 46 20.58 -18.63 -4.47
CA GLY A 46 21.30 -19.88 -4.31
C GLY A 46 21.38 -20.42 -2.88
N LYS A 47 20.66 -19.83 -1.91
CA LYS A 47 20.64 -20.27 -0.50
C LYS A 47 19.21 -20.38 0.02
N ARG A 48 19.00 -21.24 1.03
CA ARG A 48 17.73 -21.23 1.80
C ARG A 48 17.66 -19.95 2.63
N SER A 49 16.51 -19.29 2.58
CA SER A 49 16.28 -18.02 3.27
C SER A 49 14.82 -17.87 3.69
N ILE A 50 14.57 -17.02 4.68
CA ILE A 50 13.23 -16.51 4.99
C ILE A 50 12.92 -15.30 4.09
N TYR A 51 11.64 -15.01 3.91
CA TYR A 51 11.16 -13.81 3.24
C TYR A 51 9.85 -13.33 3.89
N LEU A 52 9.45 -12.10 3.61
CA LEU A 52 8.16 -11.56 4.05
C LEU A 52 7.20 -11.54 2.85
N PRO A 53 6.16 -12.38 2.81
CA PRO A 53 5.25 -12.44 1.68
C PRO A 53 4.55 -11.10 1.41
N GLY A 54 4.53 -10.67 0.15
CA GLY A 54 3.89 -9.44 -0.30
C GLY A 54 2.38 -9.44 -0.02
N SER A 55 1.74 -10.62 0.01
CA SER A 55 0.34 -10.78 0.43
C SER A 55 0.14 -10.46 1.92
N SER A 56 1.05 -10.92 2.79
CA SER A 56 1.02 -10.60 4.22
C SER A 56 1.27 -9.12 4.48
N LEU A 57 2.25 -8.53 3.79
CA LEU A 57 2.52 -7.09 3.86
C LEU A 57 1.31 -6.27 3.37
N LYS A 58 0.74 -6.64 2.23
CA LYS A 58 -0.45 -5.97 1.67
C LYS A 58 -1.65 -6.07 2.60
N GLY A 59 -1.86 -7.21 3.26
CA GLY A 59 -2.93 -7.38 4.24
C GLY A 59 -2.76 -6.47 5.46
N ALA A 60 -1.54 -6.37 6.00
CA ALA A 60 -1.24 -5.48 7.13
C ALA A 60 -1.43 -4.00 6.76
N ILE A 61 -0.89 -3.58 5.61
CA ILE A 61 -1.01 -2.22 5.07
C ILE A 61 -2.48 -1.87 4.78
N ARG A 62 -3.24 -2.77 4.15
CA ARG A 62 -4.69 -2.59 3.93
C ARG A 62 -5.44 -2.40 5.25
N ALA A 63 -5.23 -3.29 6.20
CA ALA A 63 -5.92 -3.24 7.49
C ALA A 63 -5.65 -1.92 8.23
N HIS A 64 -4.42 -1.41 8.16
CA HIS A 64 -4.09 -0.12 8.77
C HIS A 64 -4.63 1.07 7.98
N ALA A 65 -4.56 1.04 6.64
CA ALA A 65 -5.19 2.04 5.78
C ALA A 65 -6.68 2.19 6.10
N GLU A 66 -7.39 1.07 6.25
CA GLU A 66 -8.80 1.07 6.62
C GLU A 66 -9.06 1.68 8.02
N ARG A 67 -8.16 1.50 9.00
CA ARG A 67 -8.27 2.17 10.31
C ARG A 67 -8.11 3.67 10.19
N ILE A 68 -7.12 4.13 9.42
CA ILE A 68 -6.90 5.57 9.19
C ILE A 68 -8.17 6.18 8.61
N VAL A 69 -8.69 5.63 7.51
CA VAL A 69 -9.85 6.22 6.83
C VAL A 69 -11.14 6.13 7.66
N ARG A 70 -11.33 5.09 8.50
CA ARG A 70 -12.46 5.02 9.45
C ARG A 70 -12.37 6.11 10.52
N THR A 71 -11.16 6.44 10.97
CA THR A 71 -10.93 7.48 11.99
C THR A 71 -11.27 8.87 11.48
N VAL A 72 -10.76 9.23 10.30
CA VAL A 72 -10.93 10.58 9.75
C VAL A 72 -12.22 10.77 8.95
N GLY A 73 -12.73 9.69 8.35
CA GLY A 73 -13.84 9.74 7.43
C GLY A 73 -15.23 9.75 8.09
N ARG A 74 -15.31 9.36 9.38
CA ARG A 74 -16.54 8.88 10.06
C ARG A 74 -17.16 7.68 9.30
N GLU A 75 -17.95 6.84 9.96
CA GLU A 75 -18.55 5.65 9.30
C GLU A 75 -19.55 6.01 8.18
N LYS A 76 -19.86 7.29 7.97
CA LYS A 76 -20.73 7.78 6.90
C LYS A 76 -20.00 8.86 6.07
N PRO A 77 -20.00 8.78 4.74
CA PRO A 77 -19.05 9.52 3.91
C PRO A 77 -19.71 10.61 3.04
N ASN A 78 -18.96 11.69 2.86
CA ASN A 78 -19.02 12.65 1.75
C ASN A 78 -20.35 13.42 1.53
N ASN A 79 -20.26 14.76 1.56
CA ASN A 79 -21.37 15.67 1.27
C ASN A 79 -22.07 15.41 -0.08
N ASN A 80 -21.42 14.73 -1.03
CA ASN A 80 -21.96 14.44 -2.36
C ASN A 80 -22.61 13.06 -2.54
N ASN A 81 -22.35 12.08 -1.65
CA ASN A 81 -23.06 10.80 -1.70
C ASN A 81 -23.02 10.07 -0.34
N PRO A 82 -24.04 10.26 0.51
CA PRO A 82 -24.05 9.85 1.93
C PRO A 82 -24.04 8.32 2.19
N LYS A 83 -23.77 7.49 1.17
CA LYS A 83 -23.92 6.02 1.21
C LYS A 83 -22.65 5.20 0.91
N ILE A 84 -21.49 5.79 0.54
CA ILE A 84 -20.30 5.01 0.09
C ILE A 84 -19.16 5.00 1.12
N PRO A 85 -19.07 4.00 2.02
CA PRO A 85 -18.16 4.02 3.18
C PRO A 85 -16.68 4.25 2.80
N TRP A 86 -15.92 4.89 3.69
CA TRP A 86 -14.47 5.07 3.49
C TRP A 86 -13.69 3.75 3.46
N ALA A 87 -14.13 2.79 4.27
CA ALA A 87 -13.71 1.39 4.23
C ALA A 87 -14.93 0.50 4.50
N ASN A 88 -15.02 -0.62 3.78
CA ASN A 88 -16.08 -1.61 3.96
C ASN A 88 -15.93 -2.37 5.30
N ASN A 89 -17.00 -3.01 5.78
CA ASN A 89 -16.89 -3.98 6.88
C ASN A 89 -16.45 -5.34 6.30
N PRO A 90 -15.23 -5.82 6.56
CA PRO A 90 -14.73 -7.05 5.96
C PRO A 90 -15.47 -8.31 6.43
N LEU A 91 -16.26 -8.24 7.51
CA LEU A 91 -16.99 -9.40 8.06
C LEU A 91 -18.42 -9.51 7.53
N GLU A 92 -19.01 -8.41 7.09
CA GLU A 92 -20.45 -8.33 6.79
C GLU A 92 -20.74 -7.90 5.35
N ASP A 93 -19.82 -7.19 4.70
CA ASP A 93 -20.05 -6.65 3.37
C ASP A 93 -19.93 -7.73 2.29
N LYS A 94 -21.06 -8.08 1.66
CA LYS A 94 -21.17 -9.03 0.54
C LYS A 94 -21.12 -8.35 -0.84
N TYR A 95 -20.92 -7.03 -0.90
CA TYR A 95 -20.84 -6.24 -2.12
C TYR A 95 -22.08 -6.31 -3.03
N GLU A 96 -23.26 -6.62 -2.48
CA GLU A 96 -24.51 -6.72 -3.28
C GLU A 96 -24.89 -5.38 -3.94
N TYR A 97 -24.50 -4.24 -3.38
CA TYR A 97 -24.70 -2.92 -3.97
C TYR A 97 -23.85 -2.65 -5.23
N LEU A 98 -22.89 -3.53 -5.53
CA LEU A 98 -22.08 -3.51 -6.74
C LEU A 98 -22.68 -4.38 -7.87
N LYS A 99 -23.83 -4.98 -7.62
CA LYS A 99 -24.55 -5.83 -8.58
C LYS A 99 -25.89 -5.20 -8.97
N ASP A 100 -26.38 -5.57 -10.15
CA ASP A 100 -27.72 -5.24 -10.63
C ASP A 100 -28.78 -6.19 -10.04
N SER A 101 -30.05 -5.98 -10.40
CA SER A 101 -31.17 -6.80 -9.91
C SER A 101 -31.09 -8.28 -10.32
N ASN A 102 -30.25 -8.63 -11.30
CA ASN A 102 -30.04 -9.99 -11.76
C ASN A 102 -28.76 -10.61 -11.15
N GLY A 103 -28.09 -9.91 -10.24
CA GLY A 103 -26.86 -10.36 -9.60
C GLY A 103 -25.61 -10.20 -10.47
N LYS A 104 -25.68 -9.45 -11.57
CA LYS A 104 -24.52 -9.17 -12.43
C LYS A 104 -23.80 -7.92 -11.96
N ASP A 105 -22.47 -7.91 -12.05
CA ASP A 105 -21.64 -6.74 -11.76
C ASP A 105 -22.09 -5.49 -12.55
N LEU A 106 -22.19 -4.36 -11.86
CA LEU A 106 -22.49 -3.05 -12.45
C LEU A 106 -21.42 -2.62 -13.47
N PRO A 107 -21.69 -1.59 -14.30
CA PRO A 107 -20.65 -1.03 -15.17
C PRO A 107 -19.39 -0.58 -14.40
N PRO A 108 -18.18 -0.73 -14.97
CA PRO A 108 -16.93 -0.44 -14.25
C PRO A 108 -16.82 0.96 -13.61
N PRO A 109 -17.28 2.07 -14.25
CA PRO A 109 -17.28 3.38 -13.60
C PRO A 109 -18.12 3.41 -12.32
N GLU A 110 -19.27 2.75 -12.35
CA GLU A 110 -20.20 2.68 -11.23
C GLU A 110 -19.65 1.79 -10.10
N ILE A 111 -19.03 0.65 -10.45
CA ILE A 111 -18.33 -0.20 -9.47
C ILE A 111 -17.25 0.61 -8.74
N TYR A 112 -16.38 1.30 -9.49
CA TYR A 112 -15.30 2.08 -8.89
C TYR A 112 -15.86 3.19 -8.00
N ARG A 113 -16.84 3.95 -8.48
CA ARG A 113 -17.45 5.05 -7.76
C ARG A 113 -18.17 4.61 -6.49
N LYS A 114 -18.86 3.46 -6.52
CA LYS A 114 -19.57 2.90 -5.36
C LYS A 114 -18.67 2.10 -4.41
N SER A 115 -17.47 1.72 -4.84
CA SER A 115 -16.50 1.04 -3.98
C SER A 115 -15.98 1.98 -2.89
N SER A 116 -15.69 1.44 -1.71
CA SER A 116 -15.04 2.19 -0.64
C SER A 116 -13.69 2.76 -1.08
N PHE A 117 -13.22 3.83 -0.44
CA PHE A 117 -11.94 4.44 -0.78
C PHE A 117 -10.79 3.43 -0.71
N THR A 118 -10.82 2.52 0.26
CA THR A 118 -9.84 1.44 0.36
C THR A 118 -10.02 0.36 -0.69
N ASP A 119 -11.26 -0.02 -1.07
CA ASP A 119 -11.48 -1.00 -2.15
C ASP A 119 -11.06 -0.45 -3.53
N GLN A 120 -11.19 0.86 -3.75
CA GLN A 120 -10.66 1.52 -4.95
C GLN A 120 -9.13 1.33 -5.11
N MET A 121 -8.41 1.12 -4.01
CA MET A 121 -6.95 0.89 -3.97
C MET A 121 -6.61 -0.61 -3.90
N PHE A 122 -7.14 -1.30 -2.90
CA PHE A 122 -6.79 -2.68 -2.54
C PHE A 122 -7.62 -3.74 -3.27
N GLY A 123 -8.70 -3.34 -3.93
CA GLY A 123 -9.60 -4.22 -4.67
C GLY A 123 -10.61 -4.95 -3.79
N ASN A 124 -11.63 -5.50 -4.45
CA ASN A 124 -12.61 -6.42 -3.90
C ASN A 124 -12.95 -7.48 -4.96
N THR A 125 -14.03 -8.25 -4.78
CA THR A 125 -14.45 -9.30 -5.71
C THR A 125 -14.88 -8.77 -7.09
N SER A 126 -15.37 -7.54 -7.17
CA SER A 126 -15.87 -6.90 -8.40
C SER A 126 -14.86 -5.93 -9.02
N ILE A 127 -13.79 -5.56 -8.31
CA ILE A 127 -12.73 -4.67 -8.84
C ILE A 127 -11.32 -5.12 -8.50
N ALA A 128 -10.47 -5.18 -9.53
CA ALA A 128 -9.07 -5.51 -9.39
C ALA A 128 -8.30 -4.44 -8.59
N SER A 129 -7.37 -4.90 -7.76
CA SER A 129 -6.49 -4.03 -6.99
C SER A 129 -5.59 -3.17 -7.88
N ARG A 130 -5.33 -1.94 -7.41
CA ARG A 130 -4.35 -1.01 -7.96
C ARG A 130 -3.04 -1.00 -7.19
N ILE A 131 -2.95 -1.76 -6.11
CA ILE A 131 -1.77 -1.89 -5.27
C ILE A 131 -1.22 -3.31 -5.37
N ARG A 132 0.08 -3.41 -5.67
CA ARG A 132 0.84 -4.66 -5.62
C ARG A 132 2.05 -4.45 -4.72
N ILE A 133 2.34 -5.41 -3.86
CA ILE A 133 3.54 -5.40 -3.01
C ILE A 133 4.31 -6.66 -3.35
N GLU A 134 5.59 -6.50 -3.65
CA GLU A 134 6.49 -7.63 -3.92
C GLU A 134 6.84 -8.36 -2.62
N ASP A 135 7.24 -9.61 -2.75
CA ASP A 135 7.81 -10.34 -1.62
C ASP A 135 9.07 -9.62 -1.12
N ALA A 136 9.22 -9.45 0.18
CA ALA A 136 10.39 -8.80 0.76
C ALA A 136 11.48 -9.83 1.04
N TYR A 137 12.64 -9.66 0.40
CA TYR A 137 13.77 -10.56 0.54
C TYR A 137 14.90 -9.92 1.34
N PRO A 138 15.64 -10.70 2.14
CA PRO A 138 16.78 -10.17 2.88
C PRO A 138 17.85 -9.67 1.92
N THR A 139 18.47 -8.56 2.28
CA THR A 139 19.62 -7.99 1.59
C THR A 139 20.92 -8.53 2.18
N GLU A 140 22.02 -8.39 1.45
CA GLU A 140 23.36 -8.76 1.93
C GLU A 140 23.94 -7.75 2.93
N ILE A 141 23.27 -6.60 3.13
CA ILE A 141 23.74 -5.48 3.97
C ILE A 141 23.76 -5.88 5.45
N GLN A 142 22.72 -6.56 5.91
CA GLN A 142 22.56 -6.94 7.31
C GLN A 142 22.23 -8.44 7.42
N PRO A 143 23.07 -9.24 8.12
CA PRO A 143 22.83 -10.65 8.26
C PRO A 143 21.57 -10.94 9.07
N LEU A 144 20.86 -11.98 8.64
CA LEU A 144 19.70 -12.49 9.36
C LEU A 144 20.11 -13.09 10.71
N LYS A 145 19.38 -12.74 11.76
CA LYS A 145 19.45 -13.42 13.06
C LYS A 145 18.10 -14.04 13.36
N ILE A 146 18.04 -15.36 13.27
CA ILE A 146 16.86 -16.16 13.62
C ILE A 146 17.09 -16.77 14.99
N GLU A 147 16.11 -16.61 15.87
CA GLU A 147 16.11 -17.14 17.23
C GLU A 147 14.86 -18.03 17.41
N GLU A 148 14.99 -19.07 18.23
CA GLU A 148 13.84 -19.83 18.70
C GLU A 148 13.40 -19.29 20.08
N ARG A 149 12.09 -19.14 20.26
CA ARG A 149 11.50 -18.70 21.53
C ARG A 149 10.43 -19.68 21.98
N ASN A 150 10.32 -19.84 23.30
CA ASN A 150 9.27 -20.63 23.92
C ASN A 150 8.09 -19.74 24.33
N GLY A 151 6.89 -20.30 24.22
CA GLY A 151 5.65 -19.68 24.64
C GLY A 151 4.78 -20.67 25.41
N VAL A 152 4.00 -20.13 26.33
CA VAL A 152 3.00 -20.85 27.12
C VAL A 152 1.75 -19.98 27.18
N ALA A 153 0.58 -20.57 26.96
CA ALA A 153 -0.69 -19.93 27.28
C ALA A 153 -1.07 -20.31 28.72
N ILE A 154 -1.29 -19.30 29.55
CA ILE A 154 -1.64 -19.48 30.97
C ILE A 154 -3.15 -19.37 31.12
N ASP A 155 -3.74 -20.33 31.82
CA ASP A 155 -5.13 -20.25 32.28
C ASP A 155 -5.24 -19.17 33.36
N ARG A 156 -6.07 -18.16 33.13
CA ARG A 156 -6.22 -17.01 34.05
C ARG A 156 -6.96 -17.36 35.34
N VAL A 157 -7.70 -18.48 35.36
CA VAL A 157 -8.45 -18.96 36.53
C VAL A 157 -7.54 -19.82 37.41
N PHE A 158 -6.86 -20.79 36.82
CA PHE A 158 -6.08 -21.77 37.57
C PHE A 158 -4.59 -21.45 37.66
N GLY A 159 -4.09 -20.48 36.88
CA GLY A 159 -2.66 -20.17 36.79
C GLY A 159 -1.81 -21.27 36.15
N SER A 160 -2.44 -22.35 35.67
CA SER A 160 -1.80 -23.49 35.04
C SER A 160 -1.58 -23.27 33.53
N VAL A 161 -0.82 -24.17 32.91
CA VAL A 161 -0.65 -24.17 31.44
C VAL A 161 -1.95 -24.62 30.77
N ALA A 162 -2.56 -23.72 29.99
CA ALA A 162 -3.73 -24.03 29.18
C ALA A 162 -3.34 -24.62 27.81
N VAL A 163 -2.32 -24.05 27.16
CA VAL A 163 -1.78 -24.52 25.88
C VAL A 163 -0.27 -24.32 25.86
N GLY A 164 0.48 -25.37 25.53
CA GLY A 164 1.94 -25.36 25.44
C GLY A 164 2.62 -26.39 26.35
N PRO A 165 3.95 -26.35 26.48
CA PRO A 165 4.87 -25.40 25.84
C PRO A 165 4.85 -25.53 24.31
N PHE A 166 4.99 -24.41 23.60
CA PHE A 166 5.17 -24.38 22.15
C PHE A 166 6.36 -23.48 21.82
N ASN A 167 7.06 -23.77 20.75
CA ASN A 167 8.18 -22.98 20.27
C ASN A 167 7.84 -22.25 18.97
N TYR A 168 8.49 -21.11 18.74
CA TYR A 168 8.31 -20.32 17.53
C TYR A 168 9.60 -19.62 17.14
N GLN A 169 9.85 -19.53 15.84
CA GLN A 169 10.98 -18.78 15.32
C GLN A 169 10.67 -17.29 15.30
N VAL A 170 11.69 -16.47 15.51
CA VAL A 170 11.63 -15.03 15.30
C VAL A 170 12.88 -14.54 14.61
N CYS A 171 12.74 -13.51 13.78
CA CYS A 171 13.86 -12.79 13.21
C CYS A 171 14.07 -11.51 14.03
N THR A 172 15.26 -11.33 14.60
CA THR A 172 15.63 -10.18 15.44
C THR A 172 16.61 -9.22 14.77
N SER A 173 17.16 -9.58 13.62
CA SER A 173 18.06 -8.75 12.81
C SER A 173 17.96 -9.14 11.34
N GLY A 174 18.06 -8.17 10.45
CA GLY A 174 18.01 -8.33 9.00
C GLY A 174 17.52 -7.06 8.33
N GLU A 175 17.65 -6.98 7.01
CA GLU A 175 17.10 -5.87 6.22
C GLU A 175 16.41 -6.47 5.00
N PHE A 176 15.10 -6.29 4.87
CA PHE A 176 14.28 -6.92 3.83
C PHE A 176 13.84 -5.90 2.78
N ASN A 177 14.33 -6.01 1.55
CA ASN A 177 13.96 -5.13 0.45
C ASN A 177 12.64 -5.57 -0.20
N THR A 178 11.73 -4.62 -0.45
CA THR A 178 10.49 -4.82 -1.21
C THR A 178 10.10 -3.56 -1.98
N LYS A 179 9.18 -3.72 -2.95
CA LYS A 179 8.61 -2.64 -3.73
C LYS A 179 7.09 -2.62 -3.62
N ILE A 180 6.56 -1.42 -3.38
CA ILE A 180 5.13 -1.13 -3.39
C ILE A 180 4.80 -0.42 -4.69
N HIS A 181 3.87 -0.97 -5.44
CA HIS A 181 3.45 -0.49 -6.75
C HIS A 181 2.02 0.02 -6.68
N LEU A 182 1.79 1.24 -7.14
CA LEU A 182 0.47 1.83 -7.35
C LEU A 182 0.28 2.08 -8.85
N LYS A 183 -0.91 1.81 -9.39
CA LYS A 183 -1.28 2.14 -10.78
C LYS A 183 -2.56 2.94 -10.84
N ASN A 184 -2.66 3.88 -11.78
CA ASN A 184 -3.85 4.73 -11.97
C ASN A 184 -4.34 5.31 -10.63
N PHE A 185 -3.43 5.88 -9.85
CA PHE A 185 -3.69 6.35 -8.49
C PHE A 185 -4.02 7.84 -8.48
N THR A 186 -4.87 8.27 -7.53
CA THR A 186 -5.01 9.70 -7.18
C THR A 186 -3.93 10.11 -6.19
N LEU A 187 -3.60 11.40 -6.11
CA LEU A 187 -2.60 11.86 -5.14
C LEU A 187 -3.04 11.60 -3.70
N ALA A 188 -4.34 11.68 -3.42
CA ALA A 188 -4.90 11.31 -2.12
C ALA A 188 -4.66 9.83 -1.75
N GLN A 189 -4.75 8.91 -2.73
CA GLN A 189 -4.46 7.49 -2.52
C GLN A 189 -2.97 7.24 -2.25
N LEU A 190 -2.08 7.96 -2.95
CA LEU A 190 -0.64 7.92 -2.65
C LEU A 190 -0.34 8.50 -1.25
N GLY A 191 -1.03 9.58 -0.87
CA GLY A 191 -0.93 10.17 0.47
C GLY A 191 -1.31 9.21 1.58
N LEU A 192 -2.38 8.42 1.40
CA LEU A 192 -2.77 7.38 2.35
C LEU A 192 -1.68 6.31 2.53
N ILE A 193 -0.99 5.91 1.45
CA ILE A 193 0.15 4.98 1.57
C ILE A 193 1.30 5.62 2.34
N GLY A 194 1.60 6.91 2.10
CA GLY A 194 2.58 7.64 2.89
C GLY A 194 2.27 7.64 4.40
N LEU A 195 1.01 7.87 4.78
CA LEU A 195 0.57 7.79 6.18
C LEU A 195 0.72 6.39 6.77
N VAL A 196 0.35 5.34 6.02
CA VAL A 196 0.50 3.97 6.50
C VAL A 196 1.98 3.60 6.70
N LEU A 197 2.88 4.01 5.81
CA LEU A 197 4.31 3.73 5.95
C LEU A 197 4.95 4.52 7.09
N ARG A 198 4.51 5.77 7.32
CA ARG A 198 4.87 6.54 8.53
C ARG A 198 4.45 5.78 9.79
N ASP A 199 3.19 5.38 9.88
CA ASP A 199 2.65 4.71 11.08
C ASP A 199 3.32 3.35 11.32
N LEU A 200 3.72 2.64 10.25
CA LEU A 200 4.51 1.41 10.36
C LEU A 200 5.88 1.69 10.96
N ASN A 201 6.58 2.71 10.45
CA ASN A 201 7.90 3.13 10.92
C ASN A 201 7.88 3.65 12.37
N GLU A 202 6.80 4.32 12.78
CA GLU A 202 6.60 4.77 14.16
C GLU A 202 6.11 3.65 15.10
N GLY A 203 5.93 2.42 14.60
CA GLY A 203 5.53 1.27 15.39
C GLY A 203 4.06 1.29 15.84
N TRP A 204 3.19 2.10 15.22
CA TRP A 204 1.76 2.17 15.57
C TRP A 204 1.01 0.88 15.21
N PHE A 205 1.54 0.12 14.26
CA PHE A 205 1.12 -1.24 13.98
C PHE A 205 2.31 -2.10 13.56
N GLY A 206 2.21 -3.40 13.83
CA GLY A 206 3.22 -4.37 13.40
C GLY A 206 2.76 -5.26 12.24
N ILE A 207 3.70 -6.02 11.69
CA ILE A 207 3.49 -7.07 10.70
C ILE A 207 3.61 -8.47 11.30
N GLY A 208 2.92 -9.44 10.70
CA GLY A 208 3.03 -10.84 11.14
C GLY A 208 2.28 -11.19 12.43
N PHE A 209 2.85 -12.16 13.16
CA PHE A 209 2.25 -12.80 14.32
C PHE A 209 2.48 -12.04 15.63
N ALA A 210 1.61 -12.30 16.62
CA ALA A 210 1.76 -11.88 18.02
C ALA A 210 2.07 -10.39 18.23
N LYS A 211 1.49 -9.53 17.38
CA LYS A 211 1.64 -8.07 17.40
C LYS A 211 1.33 -7.44 18.76
N SER A 212 0.32 -7.95 19.47
CA SER A 212 -0.03 -7.49 20.82
C SER A 212 0.92 -7.98 21.93
N ARG A 213 1.85 -8.89 21.61
CA ARG A 213 2.86 -9.42 22.53
C ARG A 213 4.26 -8.84 22.27
N GLY A 214 4.34 -7.72 21.54
CA GLY A 214 5.60 -7.03 21.25
C GLY A 214 6.39 -7.58 20.06
N LEU A 215 5.75 -8.34 19.16
CA LEU A 215 6.36 -8.78 17.91
C LEU A 215 5.91 -7.91 16.73
N GLY A 216 6.68 -7.91 15.65
CA GLY A 216 6.25 -7.37 14.35
C GLY A 216 6.57 -5.90 14.12
N THR A 217 7.25 -5.23 15.04
CA THR A 217 7.72 -3.85 14.87
C THR A 217 8.89 -3.80 13.89
N VAL A 218 8.87 -2.83 12.98
CA VAL A 218 9.89 -2.65 11.94
C VAL A 218 10.14 -1.16 11.72
N GLN A 219 11.37 -0.81 11.38
CA GLN A 219 11.72 0.46 10.76
C GLN A 219 11.55 0.36 9.25
N VAL A 220 11.11 1.46 8.64
CA VAL A 220 10.95 1.60 7.19
C VAL A 220 11.98 2.60 6.68
N LYS A 221 12.90 2.11 5.86
CA LYS A 221 13.91 2.92 5.18
C LYS A 221 13.54 3.08 3.72
N TYR A 222 13.54 4.31 3.20
CA TYR A 222 13.17 4.59 1.82
C TYR A 222 14.40 4.65 0.92
N ASN A 223 14.46 3.78 -0.09
CA ASN A 223 15.53 3.80 -1.08
C ASN A 223 15.22 4.81 -2.19
N SER A 224 14.02 4.71 -2.76
CA SER A 224 13.53 5.66 -3.77
C SER A 224 12.02 5.55 -3.97
N ALA A 225 11.43 6.57 -4.58
CA ALA A 225 10.11 6.50 -5.16
C ALA A 225 10.16 7.03 -6.59
N VAL A 226 9.53 6.33 -7.53
CA VAL A 226 9.51 6.71 -8.95
C VAL A 226 8.07 6.79 -9.41
N VAL A 227 7.64 7.97 -9.84
CA VAL A 227 6.34 8.19 -10.48
C VAL A 227 6.55 8.28 -11.97
N LYS A 228 5.73 7.55 -12.74
CA LYS A 228 5.83 7.43 -14.20
C LYS A 228 4.52 7.81 -14.87
N TYR A 229 4.63 8.49 -16.00
CA TYR A 229 3.54 8.89 -16.90
C TYR A 229 3.83 8.32 -18.30
N PRO A 230 3.38 7.09 -18.60
CA PRO A 230 3.78 6.38 -19.81
C PRO A 230 3.26 6.98 -21.11
N ALA A 231 2.18 7.77 -21.04
CA ALA A 231 1.56 8.41 -22.21
C ALA A 231 1.99 9.88 -22.36
N CYS A 232 3.14 10.25 -21.81
CA CYS A 232 3.63 11.62 -21.80
C CYS A 232 5.06 11.74 -22.34
N GLU A 233 5.38 12.95 -22.77
CA GLU A 233 6.71 13.39 -23.18
C GLU A 233 7.08 14.65 -22.37
N VAL A 234 8.38 14.97 -22.34
CA VAL A 234 8.89 16.15 -21.65
C VAL A 234 9.76 16.98 -22.60
N GLU A 235 9.35 18.22 -22.84
CA GLU A 235 10.06 19.21 -23.67
C GLU A 235 9.97 20.59 -22.97
N GLU A 236 11.00 21.42 -23.09
CA GLU A 236 10.98 22.82 -22.65
C GLU A 236 10.41 23.06 -21.22
N ASN A 237 10.76 22.19 -20.27
CA ASN A 237 10.25 22.19 -18.88
C ASN A 237 8.73 21.95 -18.73
N GLN A 238 8.11 21.30 -19.70
CA GLN A 238 6.71 20.90 -19.65
C GLN A 238 6.55 19.39 -19.85
N ILE A 239 5.58 18.81 -19.16
CA ILE A 239 5.05 17.46 -19.44
C ILE A 239 3.84 17.65 -20.34
N PHE A 240 3.74 16.90 -21.42
CA PHE A 240 2.55 16.90 -22.26
C PHE A 240 2.09 15.48 -22.60
N THR A 241 0.77 15.31 -22.78
CA THR A 241 0.22 14.02 -23.24
C THR A 241 0.43 13.82 -24.73
N ILE A 242 0.78 12.59 -25.10
CA ILE A 242 0.84 12.17 -26.49
C ILE A 242 -0.59 12.13 -27.05
N GLY A 243 -0.88 12.95 -28.07
CA GLY A 243 -2.17 13.00 -28.77
C GLY A 243 -3.16 14.06 -28.27
N ASP A 244 -3.42 14.11 -26.96
CA ASP A 244 -4.47 14.98 -26.38
C ASP A 244 -3.98 16.40 -26.01
N ARG A 245 -2.67 16.68 -26.13
CA ARG A 245 -2.04 18.00 -25.91
C ARG A 245 -2.37 18.67 -24.56
N GLN A 246 -2.66 17.89 -23.53
CA GLN A 246 -2.67 18.43 -22.16
C GLN A 246 -1.24 18.75 -21.74
N GLN A 247 -1.04 19.82 -20.98
CA GLN A 247 0.29 20.31 -20.61
C GLN A 247 0.35 20.66 -19.12
N TRP A 248 1.48 20.38 -18.49
CA TRP A 248 1.81 20.73 -17.12
C TRP A 248 3.28 21.12 -17.01
N LEU A 249 3.68 21.79 -15.92
CA LEU A 249 5.10 21.99 -15.64
C LEU A 249 5.81 20.65 -15.42
N ASN A 250 7.11 20.57 -15.74
CA ASN A 250 7.93 19.39 -15.46
C ASN A 250 8.15 19.14 -13.96
N THR A 251 7.73 20.07 -13.11
CA THR A 251 7.69 19.97 -11.65
C THR A 251 6.28 19.65 -11.15
N SER A 252 5.41 19.08 -11.98
CA SER A 252 4.06 18.68 -11.59
C SER A 252 3.99 17.18 -11.26
N LEU A 253 3.57 16.87 -10.04
CA LEU A 253 3.11 15.56 -9.62
C LEU A 253 1.63 15.42 -9.96
N LEU A 254 1.33 14.52 -10.89
CA LEU A 254 0.01 14.29 -11.49
C LEU A 254 -0.61 12.98 -10.98
N GLY A 255 -1.82 13.08 -10.46
CA GLY A 255 -2.70 11.94 -10.20
C GLY A 255 -3.54 11.56 -11.42
N VAL A 256 -4.26 10.44 -11.32
CA VAL A 256 -5.03 9.86 -12.42
C VAL A 256 -6.12 10.80 -12.96
N GLY A 257 -6.64 11.72 -12.15
CA GLY A 257 -7.69 12.66 -12.55
C GLY A 257 -7.28 13.61 -13.68
N GLU A 258 -5.98 13.93 -13.78
CA GLU A 258 -5.45 14.85 -14.79
C GLU A 258 -5.54 14.26 -16.20
N PHE A 259 -5.34 12.95 -16.35
CA PHE A 259 -5.33 12.24 -17.64
C PHE A 259 -6.71 11.84 -18.16
N LEU A 260 -7.78 12.34 -17.55
CA LEU A 260 -9.16 12.02 -17.91
C LEU A 260 -9.88 13.27 -18.43
N SER A 261 -10.80 13.08 -19.38
CA SER A 261 -11.77 14.13 -19.69
C SER A 261 -12.68 14.40 -18.49
N GLU A 262 -13.32 15.58 -18.43
CA GLU A 262 -14.21 15.92 -17.32
C GLU A 262 -15.33 14.90 -17.13
N ASN A 263 -15.95 14.45 -18.23
CA ASN A 263 -16.99 13.43 -18.20
C ASN A 263 -16.45 12.09 -17.67
N GLU A 264 -15.26 11.66 -18.10
CA GLU A 264 -14.65 10.45 -17.57
C GLU A 264 -14.32 10.57 -16.08
N ALA A 265 -13.72 11.68 -15.64
CA ALA A 265 -13.41 11.91 -14.24
C ALA A 265 -14.67 11.88 -13.37
N ASN A 266 -15.75 12.55 -13.81
CA ASN A 266 -17.04 12.58 -13.11
C ASN A 266 -17.70 11.20 -13.03
N ASN A 267 -17.62 10.39 -14.09
CA ASN A 267 -18.20 9.05 -14.10
C ASN A 267 -17.54 8.11 -13.09
N TYR A 268 -16.22 8.22 -12.92
CA TYR A 268 -15.47 7.44 -11.93
C TYR A 268 -15.38 8.11 -10.55
N GLY A 269 -15.72 9.40 -10.43
CA GLY A 269 -15.58 10.18 -9.21
C GLY A 269 -14.13 10.53 -8.87
N PHE A 270 -13.26 10.70 -9.87
CA PHE A 270 -11.90 11.18 -9.66
C PHE A 270 -11.87 12.69 -9.39
N PRO A 271 -10.98 13.17 -8.50
CA PRO A 271 -10.78 14.59 -8.32
C PRO A 271 -10.21 15.22 -9.58
N LYS A 272 -10.61 16.47 -9.85
CA LYS A 272 -9.98 17.33 -10.84
C LYS A 272 -10.09 18.78 -10.33
N PRO A 273 -8.97 19.49 -10.08
CA PRO A 273 -7.59 19.06 -10.34
C PRO A 273 -7.08 17.99 -9.33
N ASP A 274 -6.19 17.12 -9.79
CA ASP A 274 -5.45 16.08 -9.04
C ASP A 274 -3.95 16.26 -9.25
N ILE A 275 -3.46 17.46 -8.92
CA ILE A 275 -2.09 17.93 -9.20
C ILE A 275 -1.45 18.58 -7.97
N LYS A 276 -0.14 18.39 -7.82
CA LYS A 276 0.71 19.09 -6.86
C LYS A 276 2.03 19.49 -7.49
N GLU A 277 2.60 20.61 -7.08
CA GLU A 277 3.98 20.95 -7.45
C GLU A 277 4.97 20.03 -6.72
N THR A 278 6.19 19.88 -7.25
CA THR A 278 7.29 19.10 -6.66
C THR A 278 8.66 19.69 -7.07
N PRO A 279 9.70 19.64 -6.22
CA PRO A 279 11.06 20.05 -6.58
C PRO A 279 11.71 19.08 -7.57
N VAL A 280 11.13 17.89 -7.78
CA VAL A 280 11.65 16.88 -8.70
C VAL A 280 11.19 17.19 -10.12
N GLY A 281 12.13 17.51 -11.00
CA GLY A 281 11.88 17.68 -12.43
C GLY A 281 11.71 16.34 -13.15
N ALA A 282 10.73 16.27 -14.03
CA ALA A 282 10.44 15.13 -14.87
C ALA A 282 11.54 14.89 -15.92
N LYS A 283 11.83 13.62 -16.19
CA LYS A 283 12.82 13.17 -17.17
C LYS A 283 12.21 12.14 -18.12
N PRO A 284 12.72 12.00 -19.36
CA PRO A 284 12.32 10.91 -20.23
C PRO A 284 12.61 9.55 -19.57
N MET A 285 11.69 8.61 -19.72
CA MET A 285 11.90 7.21 -19.35
C MET A 285 12.89 6.53 -20.30
N ASN A 286 13.41 5.38 -19.88
CA ASN A 286 14.23 4.53 -20.75
C ASN A 286 13.49 4.18 -22.05
N LEU A 287 14.24 3.98 -23.13
CA LEU A 287 13.75 3.78 -24.50
C LEU A 287 13.03 4.99 -25.12
N GLY A 288 13.09 6.17 -24.47
CA GLY A 288 12.60 7.43 -25.02
C GLY A 288 11.07 7.55 -25.08
N PHE A 289 10.33 6.75 -24.31
CA PHE A 289 8.87 6.77 -24.31
C PHE A 289 8.32 6.81 -22.87
N GLY A 290 7.57 7.87 -22.57
CA GLY A 290 7.07 8.15 -21.22
C GLY A 290 7.97 9.09 -20.43
N VAL A 291 7.43 9.58 -19.32
CA VAL A 291 8.13 10.50 -18.39
C VAL A 291 8.19 9.89 -17.00
N GLU A 292 9.27 10.14 -16.27
CA GLU A 292 9.41 9.74 -14.86
C GLU A 292 9.95 10.86 -13.97
N LEU A 293 9.48 10.87 -12.72
CA LEU A 293 9.96 11.69 -11.62
C LEU A 293 10.54 10.74 -10.56
N THR A 294 11.73 11.06 -10.05
CA THR A 294 12.47 10.19 -9.12
C THR A 294 12.85 10.94 -7.84
N TRP A 295 12.35 10.45 -6.70
CA TRP A 295 12.74 10.85 -5.36
C TRP A 295 13.71 9.81 -4.80
N LYS A 296 14.87 10.22 -4.29
CA LYS A 296 15.91 9.31 -3.77
C LYS A 296 16.12 9.50 -2.27
N GLY A 297 16.22 8.39 -1.55
CA GLY A 297 16.44 8.36 -0.10
C GLY A 297 15.25 8.89 0.72
N ASP A 298 15.39 8.83 2.04
CA ASP A 298 14.33 9.16 2.98
C ASP A 298 13.77 10.58 2.82
N VAL A 299 14.65 11.58 2.71
CA VAL A 299 14.23 12.99 2.69
C VAL A 299 13.36 13.31 1.47
N GLN A 300 13.75 12.88 0.27
CA GLN A 300 12.97 13.16 -0.93
C GLN A 300 11.68 12.33 -0.96
N VAL A 301 11.73 11.06 -0.55
CA VAL A 301 10.51 10.23 -0.52
C VAL A 301 9.49 10.78 0.48
N GLN A 302 9.95 11.35 1.60
CA GLN A 302 9.07 12.08 2.52
C GLN A 302 8.43 13.32 1.89
N ASP A 303 9.15 14.09 1.05
CA ASP A 303 8.58 15.21 0.29
C ASP A 303 7.45 14.76 -0.65
N LEU A 304 7.62 13.63 -1.35
CA LEU A 304 6.56 13.02 -2.17
C LEU A 304 5.30 12.74 -1.34
N PHE A 305 5.47 12.12 -0.16
CA PHE A 305 4.34 11.82 0.72
C PHE A 305 3.70 13.08 1.28
N MET A 306 4.49 14.07 1.71
CA MET A 306 3.97 15.35 2.22
C MET A 306 3.03 16.00 1.19
N ARG A 307 3.47 16.14 -0.06
CA ARG A 307 2.66 16.70 -1.17
C ARG A 307 1.40 15.90 -1.42
N SER A 308 1.50 14.57 -1.40
CA SER A 308 0.37 13.67 -1.62
C SER A 308 -0.63 13.71 -0.45
N VAL A 309 -0.16 13.88 0.78
CA VAL A 309 -0.97 14.02 2.01
C VAL A 309 -1.74 15.34 2.03
N GLU A 310 -1.26 16.39 1.37
CA GLU A 310 -2.07 17.59 1.17
C GLU A 310 -3.34 17.29 0.34
N SER A 311 -3.21 16.50 -0.73
CA SER A 311 -4.36 16.08 -1.54
C SER A 311 -5.31 15.18 -0.74
N TRP A 312 -4.78 14.31 0.13
CA TRP A 312 -5.57 13.56 1.10
C TRP A 312 -6.33 14.48 2.07
N SER A 313 -5.67 15.49 2.61
CA SER A 313 -6.27 16.46 3.54
C SER A 313 -7.38 17.29 2.89
N GLN A 314 -7.18 17.71 1.64
CA GLN A 314 -8.19 18.41 0.84
C GLN A 314 -9.42 17.51 0.60
N LEU A 315 -9.21 16.23 0.27
CA LEU A 315 -10.30 15.27 0.09
C LEU A 315 -11.16 15.16 1.37
N LEU A 316 -10.54 15.07 2.54
CA LEU A 316 -11.25 14.98 3.83
C LEU A 316 -12.02 16.26 4.18
N ARG A 317 -11.51 17.43 3.79
CA ARG A 317 -12.16 18.73 4.04
C ARG A 317 -13.23 19.09 3.00
N GLY A 318 -13.58 18.17 2.10
CA GLY A 318 -14.55 18.41 1.03
C GLY A 318 -14.05 19.37 -0.04
N GLY A 319 -12.75 19.35 -0.35
CA GLY A 319 -12.12 20.16 -1.39
C GLY A 319 -11.76 21.59 -0.97
N LYS A 320 -11.94 21.96 0.30
CA LYS A 320 -11.48 23.26 0.81
C LYS A 320 -9.99 23.19 1.16
N ALA A 321 -9.19 24.07 0.54
CA ALA A 321 -7.80 24.28 0.93
C ALA A 321 -7.70 24.77 2.38
N ALA A 322 -6.60 24.42 3.05
CA ALA A 322 -6.30 24.82 4.42
C ALA A 322 -5.97 26.32 4.51
#